data_AF-A0A8H6PI15-F1
#
_entry.id   AF-A0A8H6PI15-F1
#
_cell.length_a   1.000
_cell.length_b   1.000
_cell.length_c   1.000
_cell.angle_alpha   90.00
_cell.angle_beta   90.00
_cell.angle_gamma   90.00
#
_symmetry.space_group_name_H-M   'P 1'
#
loop_
_entity.id
_entity.type
_entity.pdbx_description
1 polymer ?
#
loop_
_entity_poly.entity_id
_entity_poly.type
_entity_poly.pdbx_seq_one_letter_code
_entity_poly.pdbx_strand_id
1 'polypeptide(L)'
;MNVIITIDEASLGAVVHDISASRGGHIVSLDEDIPLTSTDISPAPTGAEEPVIIDQSRIYAPPDPFETPSVGIEIPAAVNRPRTITAKVPLKEMVGYLKHLRSLSAGRGTFVMAVDRFEVMSAPRQKAVLAELRGGFY
;
A
#
# COMPACT_ATOMS: atom_id res chain seq x y z
N MET A 1 10.06 -11.02 -5.71
CA MET A 1 10.24 -10.00 -4.65
C MET A 1 8.90 -9.78 -3.99
N ASN A 2 8.87 -9.71 -2.65
CA ASN A 2 7.71 -9.16 -1.94
C ASN A 2 7.89 -7.64 -1.91
N VAL A 3 6.90 -6.90 -2.42
CA VAL A 3 6.95 -5.45 -2.58
C VAL A 3 5.76 -4.85 -1.84
N ILE A 4 6.05 -3.88 -0.98
CA ILE A 4 5.07 -3.09 -0.27
C ILE A 4 5.16 -1.67 -0.82
N ILE A 5 4.10 -1.19 -1.45
CA ILE A 5 4.02 0.13 -2.10
C ILE A 5 3.04 0.99 -1.32
N THR A 6 3.46 2.20 -0.95
CA THR A 6 2.60 3.20 -0.29
C THR A 6 2.39 4.38 -1.23
N ILE A 7 1.12 4.70 -1.51
CA ILE A 7 0.68 5.71 -2.47
C ILE A 7 -0.61 6.39 -1.99
N ASP A 8 -1.05 7.43 -2.68
CA ASP A 8 -2.37 8.03 -2.50
C ASP A 8 -3.48 7.19 -3.18
N GLU A 9 -4.69 7.23 -2.64
CA GLU A 9 -5.89 6.58 -3.22
C GLU A 9 -6.10 6.92 -4.70
N ALA A 10 -5.90 8.19 -5.09
CA ALA A 10 -6.14 8.62 -6.46
C ALA A 10 -5.25 7.91 -7.49
N SER A 11 -4.06 7.46 -7.10
CA SER A 11 -3.13 6.75 -7.98
C SER A 11 -3.18 5.22 -7.85
N LEU A 12 -4.01 4.68 -6.94
CA LEU A 12 -4.14 3.24 -6.66
C LEU A 12 -4.38 2.43 -7.92
N GLY A 13 -5.40 2.79 -8.70
CA GLY A 13 -5.76 2.06 -9.92
C GLY A 13 -4.65 2.03 -10.97
N ALA A 14 -3.96 3.16 -11.16
CA ALA A 14 -2.88 3.27 -12.13
C ALA A 14 -1.68 2.40 -11.75
N VAL A 15 -1.31 2.38 -10.47
CA VAL A 15 -0.19 1.57 -9.96
C VAL A 15 -0.53 0.09 -9.98
N VAL A 16 -1.75 -0.29 -9.58
CA VAL A 16 -2.21 -1.69 -9.65
C VAL A 16 -2.19 -2.22 -11.08
N HIS A 17 -2.63 -1.40 -12.04
CA HIS A 17 -2.59 -1.74 -13.46
C HIS A 17 -1.15 -1.94 -13.94
N ASP A 18 -0.24 -1.00 -13.63
CA ASP A 18 1.15 -1.11 -14.08
C ASP A 18 1.87 -2.34 -13.49
N ILE A 19 1.69 -2.63 -12.20
CA ILE A 19 2.26 -3.82 -11.57
C ILE A 19 1.76 -5.11 -12.24
N SER A 20 0.44 -5.19 -12.49
CA SER A 20 -0.16 -6.40 -13.03
C SER A 20 0.12 -6.58 -14.52
N ALA A 21 -0.03 -5.52 -15.32
CA ALA A 21 0.05 -5.58 -16.78
C ALA A 21 1.48 -5.44 -17.31
N SER A 22 2.22 -4.43 -16.86
CA SER A 22 3.55 -4.11 -17.39
C SER A 22 4.65 -4.94 -16.75
N ARG A 23 4.58 -5.15 -15.42
CA ARG A 23 5.64 -5.82 -14.66
C ARG A 23 5.40 -7.33 -14.50
N GLY A 24 4.19 -7.81 -14.79
CA GLY A 24 3.82 -9.20 -14.56
C GLY A 24 3.97 -9.57 -13.08
N GLY A 25 3.65 -8.64 -12.20
CA GLY A 25 3.50 -8.86 -10.77
C GLY A 25 2.08 -9.30 -10.42
N HIS A 26 1.93 -9.88 -9.24
CA HIS A 26 0.64 -10.32 -8.71
C HIS A 26 0.33 -9.57 -7.42
N ILE A 27 -0.85 -8.96 -7.35
CA ILE A 27 -1.33 -8.30 -6.13
C ILE A 27 -1.70 -9.37 -5.10
N VAL A 28 -1.14 -9.26 -3.90
CA VAL A 28 -1.41 -10.16 -2.77
C VAL A 28 -2.53 -9.59 -1.92
N SER A 29 -2.43 -8.30 -1.59
CA SER A 29 -3.47 -7.57 -0.88
C SER A 29 -3.44 -6.10 -1.28
N LEU A 30 -4.62 -5.51 -1.32
CA LEU A 30 -4.82 -4.07 -1.32
C LEU A 30 -5.31 -3.76 0.09
N ASP A 31 -4.66 -2.83 0.76
CA ASP A 31 -5.08 -2.41 2.09
C ASP A 31 -6.41 -1.66 1.99
N GLU A 32 -7.50 -2.42 2.07
CA GLU A 32 -8.79 -1.97 2.57
C GLU A 32 -8.86 -2.51 4.00
N ASP A 33 -9.27 -1.67 4.94
CA ASP A 33 -9.44 -2.01 6.35
C ASP A 33 -8.15 -2.01 7.20
N ILE A 34 -7.67 -0.80 7.53
CA ILE A 34 -7.66 -0.49 8.96
C ILE A 34 -9.16 -0.46 9.30
N PRO A 35 -9.76 -1.51 9.89
CA PRO A 35 -11.04 -1.30 10.54
C PRO A 35 -10.76 -0.12 11.45
N LEU A 36 -11.52 0.97 11.28
CA LEU A 36 -11.75 1.92 12.36
C LEU A 36 -11.75 1.06 13.61
N THR A 37 -10.81 1.25 14.52
CA THR A 37 -10.80 0.49 15.74
C THR A 37 -12.13 0.81 16.39
N SER A 38 -13.14 -0.02 16.10
CA SER A 38 -14.19 -0.38 17.00
C SER A 38 -13.38 -0.95 18.13
N THR A 39 -12.94 -0.07 19.03
CA THR A 39 -12.58 -0.44 20.37
C THR A 39 -13.87 -1.04 20.90
N ASP A 40 -14.06 -2.33 20.60
CA ASP A 40 -14.99 -3.18 21.27
C ASP A 40 -14.44 -3.21 22.69
N ILE A 41 -14.99 -2.31 23.51
CA ILE A 41 -14.80 -2.28 24.94
C ILE A 41 -15.29 -3.65 25.39
N SER A 42 -14.38 -4.61 25.52
CA SER A 42 -14.64 -5.88 26.20
C SER A 42 -15.25 -5.57 27.56
N PRO A 43 -16.51 -5.94 27.83
CA PRO A 43 -17.03 -5.89 29.17
C PRO A 43 -16.56 -7.19 29.85
N ALA A 44 -15.33 -7.22 30.35
CA ALA A 44 -14.96 -8.20 31.36
C ALA A 44 -15.57 -7.71 32.70
N PRO A 45 -16.33 -8.56 33.42
CA PRO A 45 -17.09 -8.13 34.57
C PRO A 45 -16.18 -8.02 35.80
N THR A 46 -16.69 -7.28 36.80
CA THR A 46 -16.33 -7.28 38.23
C THR A 46 -15.42 -6.16 38.72
N GLY A 47 -16.03 -5.14 39.34
CA GLY A 47 -15.36 -4.17 40.20
C GLY A 47 -15.84 -2.75 39.96
N ALA A 48 -16.64 -2.21 40.88
CA ALA A 48 -17.32 -0.93 40.78
C ALA A 48 -16.38 0.28 40.59
N GLU A 49 -16.25 0.79 39.36
CA GLU A 49 -15.86 2.18 39.09
C GLU A 49 -16.72 2.72 37.94
N GLU A 50 -17.38 3.85 38.19
CA GLU A 50 -18.29 4.53 37.27
C GLU A 50 -17.54 4.94 35.98
N PRO A 51 -18.01 4.59 34.77
CA PRO A 51 -17.29 4.90 33.55
C PRO A 51 -17.22 6.42 33.38
N VAL A 52 -16.03 6.99 33.52
CA VAL A 52 -15.78 8.41 33.30
C VAL A 52 -16.04 8.71 31.82
N ILE A 53 -17.14 9.39 31.52
CA ILE A 53 -17.50 9.80 30.16
C ILE A 53 -16.61 11.00 29.80
N ILE A 54 -15.54 10.74 29.06
CA ILE A 54 -14.60 11.77 28.59
C ILE A 54 -15.15 12.40 27.30
N ASP A 55 -15.47 13.69 27.37
CA ASP A 55 -15.88 14.50 26.21
C ASP A 55 -14.64 14.92 25.40
N GLN A 56 -14.41 14.24 24.28
CA GLN A 56 -13.26 14.43 23.40
C GLN A 56 -13.21 15.84 22.76
N SER A 57 -14.34 16.55 22.68
CA SER A 57 -14.41 17.90 22.11
C SER A 57 -13.72 18.96 22.98
N ARG A 58 -13.50 18.66 24.27
CA ARG A 58 -12.84 19.56 25.23
C ARG A 58 -11.35 19.29 25.40
N ILE A 59 -10.83 18.25 24.76
CA ILE A 59 -9.42 17.88 24.81
C ILE A 59 -8.72 18.58 23.65
N TYR A 60 -7.85 19.53 23.96
CA TYR A 60 -6.99 20.13 22.95
C TYR A 60 -5.92 19.12 22.53
N ALA A 61 -6.07 18.56 21.34
CA ALA A 61 -4.98 17.94 20.61
C ALA A 61 -4.41 18.97 19.61
N PRO A 62 -3.08 19.18 19.55
CA PRO A 62 -2.49 19.98 18.49
C PRO A 62 -2.77 19.33 17.13
N PRO A 63 -2.99 20.13 16.06
CA PRO A 63 -3.31 19.60 14.74
C PRO A 63 -2.13 18.75 14.22
N ASP A 64 -2.37 17.45 14.05
CA ASP A 64 -1.38 16.51 13.51
C ASP A 64 -1.44 16.54 11.97
N PRO A 65 -0.33 16.83 11.26
CA PRO A 65 -0.29 16.74 9.79
C PRO A 65 -0.58 15.33 9.23
N PHE A 66 -0.59 14.29 10.07
CA PHE A 66 -0.91 12.91 9.71
C PHE A 66 -2.15 12.37 10.44
N GLU A 67 -2.98 13.24 11.02
CA GLU A 67 -4.15 12.84 11.80
C GLU A 67 -5.08 11.92 10.98
N THR A 68 -5.17 10.66 11.39
CA THR A 68 -6.19 9.74 10.88
C THR A 68 -7.51 10.10 11.54
N PRO A 69 -8.57 10.42 10.78
CA PRO A 69 -9.78 10.99 11.33
C PRO A 69 -10.44 10.01 12.32
N SER A 70 -10.45 10.40 13.60
CA SER A 70 -11.29 9.76 14.61
C SER A 70 -12.76 10.12 14.39
N VAL A 71 -13.61 9.14 14.65
CA VAL A 71 -15.08 9.12 14.50
C VAL A 71 -15.74 10.47 14.82
N GLY A 72 -16.47 11.03 13.86
CA GLY A 72 -17.50 12.05 14.12
C GLY A 72 -17.40 13.40 13.39
N ILE A 73 -16.33 13.67 12.62
CA ILE A 73 -16.23 14.90 11.82
C ILE A 73 -16.31 14.54 10.33
N GLU A 74 -17.44 14.86 9.71
CA GLU A 74 -17.62 14.77 8.26
C GLU A 74 -16.78 15.86 7.58
N ILE A 75 -15.55 15.52 7.20
CA ILE A 75 -14.70 16.31 6.31
C ILE A 75 -14.89 15.78 4.88
N PRO A 76 -14.90 16.64 3.83
CA PRO A 76 -15.08 16.19 2.46
C PRO A 76 -14.13 15.05 2.10
N ALA A 77 -14.69 14.01 1.51
CA ALA A 77 -14.02 12.77 1.19
C ALA A 77 -12.65 12.96 0.49
N ALA A 78 -11.65 12.28 1.05
CA ALA A 78 -10.86 11.30 0.28
C ALA A 78 -9.90 11.77 -0.82
N VAL A 79 -9.30 12.98 -0.75
CA VAL A 79 -8.34 13.37 -1.82
C VAL A 79 -6.91 12.86 -1.59
N ASN A 80 -6.47 12.59 -0.35
CA ASN A 80 -5.08 12.18 -0.08
C ASN A 80 -4.96 11.09 1.00
N ARG A 81 -5.85 10.10 1.04
CA ARG A 81 -5.68 8.96 1.94
C ARG A 81 -4.51 8.09 1.45
N PRO A 82 -3.49 7.80 2.28
CA PRO A 82 -2.46 6.84 1.91
C PRO A 82 -3.05 5.42 1.88
N ARG A 83 -2.67 4.66 0.87
CA ARG A 83 -3.02 3.26 0.65
C ARG A 83 -1.76 2.44 0.47
N THR A 84 -1.84 1.20 0.92
CA THR A 84 -0.75 0.24 0.83
C THR A 84 -1.12 -0.90 -0.11
N ILE A 85 -0.23 -1.22 -1.05
CA ILE A 85 -0.35 -2.38 -1.94
C ILE A 85 0.74 -3.37 -1.54
N THR A 86 0.36 -4.63 -1.29
CA THR A 86 1.31 -5.73 -1.18
C THR A 86 1.26 -6.55 -2.45
N ALA A 87 2.41 -6.75 -3.11
CA ALA A 87 2.50 -7.45 -4.38
C ALA A 87 3.75 -8.32 -4.49
N LYS A 88 3.66 -9.38 -5.28
CA LYS A 88 4.80 -10.21 -5.68
C LYS A 88 5.22 -9.84 -7.10
N VAL A 89 6.44 -9.34 -7.24
CA VAL A 89 6.94 -8.83 -8.53
C VAL A 89 8.31 -9.44 -8.88
N PRO A 90 8.58 -9.78 -10.14
CA PRO A 90 9.91 -10.16 -10.61
C PRO A 90 10.94 -9.06 -10.36
N LEU A 91 12.15 -9.43 -9.91
CA LEU A 91 13.19 -8.43 -9.57
C LEU A 91 13.60 -7.58 -10.78
N LYS A 92 13.72 -8.17 -11.99
CA LYS A 92 14.13 -7.45 -13.22
C LYS A 92 13.26 -6.21 -13.50
N GLU A 93 11.98 -6.26 -13.13
CA GLU A 93 10.99 -5.22 -13.40
C GLU A 93 10.97 -4.13 -12.32
N MET A 94 11.54 -4.41 -11.15
CA MET A 94 11.53 -3.49 -10.00
C MET A 94 12.78 -2.59 -9.97
N VAL A 95 13.84 -2.95 -10.69
CA VAL A 95 15.05 -2.13 -10.79
C VAL A 95 14.73 -0.85 -11.58
N GLY A 96 14.91 0.31 -10.95
CA GLY A 96 14.58 1.60 -11.54
C GLY A 96 13.10 1.98 -11.48
N TYR A 97 12.25 1.11 -10.92
CA TYR A 97 10.80 1.32 -10.87
C TYR A 97 10.37 2.59 -10.13
N LEU A 98 11.15 3.02 -9.13
CA LEU A 98 10.88 4.23 -8.34
C LEU A 98 10.61 5.48 -9.21
N LYS A 99 11.33 5.61 -10.34
CA LYS A 99 11.13 6.71 -11.28
C LYS A 99 9.73 6.67 -11.91
N HIS A 100 9.28 5.48 -12.32
CA HIS A 100 7.98 5.29 -12.93
C HIS A 100 6.85 5.44 -11.90
N LEU A 101 7.01 4.82 -10.72
CA LEU A 101 6.06 4.96 -9.62
C LEU A 101 5.83 6.43 -9.25
N ARG A 102 6.91 7.21 -9.08
CA ARG A 102 6.76 8.64 -8.79
C ARG A 102 6.07 9.42 -9.91
N SER A 103 6.24 9.02 -11.16
CA SER A 103 5.51 9.64 -12.26
C SER A 103 4.02 9.33 -12.22
N LEU A 104 3.63 8.11 -11.82
CA LEU A 104 2.24 7.67 -11.72
C LEU A 104 1.50 8.27 -10.53
N SER A 105 2.21 8.49 -9.42
CA SER A 105 1.64 8.93 -8.14
C SER A 105 1.92 10.41 -7.82
N ALA A 106 2.18 11.25 -8.83
CA ALA A 106 2.55 12.66 -8.67
C ALA A 106 3.66 12.92 -7.60
N GLY A 107 4.64 12.02 -7.53
CA GLY A 107 5.80 12.08 -6.64
C GLY A 107 5.62 11.45 -5.26
N ARG A 108 4.41 11.04 -4.87
CA ARG A 108 4.08 10.57 -3.51
C ARG A 108 4.39 9.10 -3.22
N GLY A 109 4.60 8.30 -4.27
CA GLY A 109 4.74 6.86 -4.17
C GLY A 109 6.12 6.46 -3.69
N THR A 110 6.13 5.60 -2.68
CA THR A 110 7.34 4.96 -2.16
C THR A 110 7.09 3.47 -2.06
N PHE A 111 8.17 2.67 -2.02
CA PHE A 111 8.03 1.25 -1.84
C PHE A 111 9.25 0.67 -1.14
N VAL A 112 9.04 -0.47 -0.47
CA VAL A 112 10.08 -1.32 0.07
C VAL A 112 9.97 -2.68 -0.60
N MET A 113 11.11 -3.32 -0.88
CA MET A 113 11.14 -4.65 -1.45
C MET A 113 12.05 -5.59 -0.65
N ALA A 114 11.62 -6.84 -0.52
CA ALA A 114 12.40 -7.92 0.07
C ALA A 114 12.44 -9.12 -0.89
N VAL A 115 13.54 -9.89 -0.83
CA VAL A 115 13.62 -11.16 -1.55
C VAL A 115 12.57 -12.11 -0.96
N ASP A 116 11.78 -12.73 -1.83
CA ASP A 116 10.71 -13.68 -1.45
C ASP A 116 11.18 -15.10 -1.80
N ARG A 117 11.19 -15.43 -3.10
CA ARG A 117 11.69 -16.70 -3.62
C ARG A 117 12.17 -16.55 -5.06
N PHE A 118 12.80 -17.60 -5.58
CA PHE A 118 13.04 -17.81 -7.00
C PHE A 118 11.87 -18.58 -7.61
N GLU A 119 11.50 -18.21 -8.84
CA GLU A 119 10.37 -18.81 -9.56
C GLU A 119 10.76 -19.00 -11.03
N VAL A 120 10.17 -20.03 -11.65
CA VAL A 120 10.38 -20.31 -13.08
C VAL A 120 9.75 -19.19 -13.90
N MET A 121 10.50 -18.68 -14.88
CA MET A 121 10.02 -17.63 -15.77
C MET A 121 8.94 -18.15 -16.72
N SER A 122 8.03 -17.26 -17.15
CA SER A 122 7.11 -17.58 -18.24
C SER A 122 7.89 -17.81 -19.54
N ALA A 123 7.41 -18.72 -20.38
CA ALA A 123 8.00 -19.05 -21.68
C ALA A 123 8.41 -17.83 -22.52
N PRO A 124 7.56 -16.79 -22.71
CA PRO A 124 7.96 -15.61 -23.49
C PRO A 124 9.12 -14.84 -22.84
N ARG A 125 9.11 -14.66 -21.52
CA ARG A 125 10.16 -13.94 -20.79
C ARG A 125 11.48 -14.71 -20.80
N GLN A 126 11.42 -16.03 -20.65
CA GLN A 126 12.58 -16.91 -20.77
C GLN A 126 13.22 -16.81 -22.16
N LYS A 127 12.41 -16.85 -23.23
CA LYS A 127 12.90 -16.72 -24.60
C LYS A 127 13.60 -15.38 -24.84
N ALA A 128 13.03 -14.28 -24.32
CA ALA A 128 13.63 -12.96 -24.42
C ALA A 128 15.00 -12.88 -23.72
N VAL A 129 15.11 -13.39 -22.49
CA VAL A 129 16.38 -13.42 -21.75
C VAL A 129 17.42 -14.29 -22.44
N LEU A 130 17.04 -15.46 -22.97
CA LEU A 130 17.97 -16.30 -23.72
C LEU A 130 18.45 -15.65 -25.03
N ALA A 131 17.61 -14.84 -25.68
CA ALA A 131 18.01 -14.08 -26.86
C ALA A 131 19.01 -12.96 -26.50
N GLU A 132 18.74 -12.23 -25.40
CA GLU A 132 19.62 -11.18 -24.85
C GLU A 132 21.01 -11.75 -24.51
N LEU A 133 21.05 -12.89 -23.80
CA LEU A 133 22.31 -13.57 -23.43
C LEU A 133 23.13 -14.06 -24.64
N ARG A 134 22.45 -14.36 -25.76
CA ARG A 134 23.11 -14.79 -27.00
C ARG A 134 23.60 -13.61 -27.87
N GLY A 135 23.42 -12.37 -27.39
CA GLY A 135 23.86 -11.16 -28.10
C GLY A 135 22.96 -10.73 -29.25
N GLY A 136 21.72 -11.24 -29.32
CA GLY A 136 20.74 -10.84 -30.32
C GLY A 136 20.11 -9.50 -29.97
N PHE A 137 20.82 -8.40 -30.19
CA PHE A 137 20.22 -7.06 -30.25
C PHE A 137 19.66 -6.85 -31.65
N TYR A 138 18.33 -6.77 -31.78
CA TYR A 138 17.63 -6.21 -32.93
C TYR A 138 16.48 -5.34 -32.43
#